data_AF-A0A563U4S0-F1
#
_entry.id   AF-A0A563U4S0-F1
#
_cell.length_a   1.000
_cell.length_b   1.000
_cell.length_c   1.000
_cell.angle_alpha   90.00
_cell.angle_beta   90.00
_cell.angle_gamma   90.00
#
_symmetry.space_group_name_H-M   'P 1'
#
loop_
_entity.id
_entity.type
_entity.pdbx_description
1 polymer ?
#
loop_
_entity_poly.entity_id
_entity_poly.type
_entity_poly.pdbx_seq_one_letter_code
_entity_poly.pdbx_strand_id
1 'polypeptide(L)'
;MKKRTLKISLFVFAAACSFCSCKKGDDISQQGTGAEQSIKDEPAKSVNAVNANWTINWNNRVNGATYTQSMANTDFGNTTTWYGSGGAYTTNGNGGTVGSRVTLQPNLDDGGGLIANSVIAGGSAYEMDYDVKFHSQFNWGRGGKVGFGFGIGEHNTGGDPGTDGNGGTLRLMWYNTGQRVFFSTLPLLQRPTGNFWRHL
;
A
#
# COMPACT_ATOMS: atom_id res chain seq x y z
N MET A 1 9.62 -29.79 -62.94
CA MET A 1 10.21 -28.54 -62.38
C MET A 1 11.47 -28.89 -61.58
N LYS A 2 12.44 -27.97 -61.56
CA LYS A 2 13.85 -28.15 -61.16
C LYS A 2 14.07 -28.60 -59.70
N LYS A 3 15.14 -29.39 -59.53
CA LYS A 3 15.74 -29.98 -58.31
C LYS A 3 16.11 -28.95 -57.23
N ARG A 4 16.13 -29.39 -55.96
CA ARG A 4 17.28 -29.24 -55.03
C ARG A 4 17.11 -30.06 -53.74
N THR A 5 17.99 -31.04 -53.59
CA THR A 5 18.45 -31.69 -52.35
C THR A 5 19.15 -30.68 -51.42
N LEU A 6 19.19 -30.95 -50.10
CA LEU A 6 20.42 -31.27 -49.31
C LEU A 6 20.40 -30.76 -47.84
N LYS A 7 20.93 -31.63 -46.95
CA LYS A 7 21.57 -31.45 -45.62
C LYS A 7 20.73 -31.42 -44.34
N ILE A 8 20.65 -32.62 -43.76
CA ILE A 8 20.70 -32.94 -42.33
C ILE A 8 21.94 -32.31 -41.69
N SER A 9 21.81 -31.70 -40.51
CA SER A 9 22.90 -31.62 -39.54
C SER A 9 22.36 -31.66 -38.10
N LEU A 10 22.90 -32.62 -37.37
CA LEU A 10 22.60 -33.05 -36.01
C LEU A 10 23.54 -32.30 -35.06
N PHE A 11 23.02 -31.59 -34.06
CA PHE A 11 23.83 -31.05 -32.96
C PHE A 11 23.36 -31.63 -31.62
N VAL A 12 24.16 -32.56 -31.13
CA VAL A 12 24.14 -33.14 -29.79
C VAL A 12 24.84 -32.16 -28.85
N PHE A 13 24.19 -31.73 -27.77
CA PHE A 13 24.86 -31.03 -26.68
C PHE A 13 24.90 -31.94 -25.45
N ALA A 14 26.10 -32.44 -25.18
CA ALA A 14 26.42 -33.31 -24.05
C ALA A 14 26.78 -32.48 -22.82
N ALA A 15 26.50 -33.09 -21.66
CA ALA A 15 26.71 -32.59 -20.32
C ALA A 15 28.19 -32.43 -19.93
N ALA A 16 28.46 -31.47 -19.04
CA ALA A 16 29.65 -31.44 -18.19
C ALA A 16 29.31 -30.80 -16.83
N CYS A 17 28.90 -31.63 -15.87
CA CYS A 17 28.92 -31.29 -14.45
C CYS A 17 30.31 -31.68 -13.90
N SER A 18 31.07 -30.70 -13.41
CA SER A 18 32.37 -30.92 -12.79
C SER A 18 32.42 -30.31 -11.39
N PHE A 19 32.51 -31.22 -10.41
CA PHE A 19 33.25 -31.21 -9.14
C PHE A 19 33.02 -30.12 -8.08
N CYS A 20 32.42 -30.56 -6.97
CA CYS A 20 32.63 -30.04 -5.61
C CYS A 20 34.08 -30.26 -5.15
N SER A 21 34.66 -29.32 -4.40
CA SER A 21 35.24 -29.52 -3.07
C SER A 21 36.19 -28.37 -2.69
N CYS A 22 35.82 -27.60 -1.66
CA CYS A 22 36.79 -26.90 -0.81
C CYS A 22 36.50 -27.28 0.65
N LYS A 23 37.38 -28.10 1.22
CA LYS A 23 37.59 -28.22 2.67
C LYS A 23 38.87 -27.47 3.03
N LYS A 24 38.88 -26.85 4.22
CA LYS A 24 39.97 -26.71 5.23
C LYS A 24 39.80 -25.36 5.94
N GLY A 25 39.84 -25.21 7.26
CA GLY A 25 40.05 -26.11 8.40
C GLY A 25 39.85 -25.28 9.68
N ASP A 26 39.46 -25.92 10.77
CA ASP A 26 39.50 -25.34 12.11
C ASP A 26 40.96 -25.19 12.56
N ASP A 27 41.29 -24.10 13.27
CA ASP A 27 42.14 -24.13 14.46
C ASP A 27 42.07 -22.79 15.24
N ILE A 28 42.05 -22.92 16.56
CA ILE A 28 41.79 -21.92 17.60
C ILE A 28 43.10 -21.23 18.05
N SER A 29 42.93 -20.03 18.64
CA SER A 29 43.75 -19.31 19.65
C SER A 29 44.60 -18.13 19.18
N GLN A 30 44.25 -16.92 19.63
CA GLN A 30 44.89 -16.28 20.79
C GLN A 30 44.23 -14.93 21.13
N GLN A 31 44.12 -14.70 22.43
CA GLN A 31 43.61 -13.52 23.12
C GLN A 31 44.63 -12.37 23.01
N GLY A 32 44.18 -11.19 22.57
CA GLY A 32 44.99 -9.98 22.46
C GLY A 32 44.14 -8.73 22.61
N THR A 33 44.59 -7.85 23.48
CA THR A 33 43.95 -6.65 24.05
C THR A 33 43.76 -5.48 23.08
N GLY A 34 42.61 -4.79 23.18
CA GLY A 34 42.48 -3.35 22.92
C GLY A 34 42.06 -2.88 21.52
N ALA A 35 41.15 -1.90 21.52
CA ALA A 35 40.79 -0.92 20.48
C ALA A 35 39.72 -1.28 19.41
N GLU A 36 38.67 -0.44 19.42
CA GLU A 36 37.66 -0.09 18.41
C GLU A 36 37.26 -1.13 17.35
N GLN A 37 36.04 -1.66 17.52
CA GLN A 37 35.31 -2.32 16.43
C GLN A 37 34.85 -1.26 15.42
N SER A 38 35.56 -1.17 14.30
CA SER A 38 35.04 -0.60 13.06
C SER A 38 33.93 -1.52 12.53
N ILE A 39 32.69 -1.09 12.72
CA ILE A 39 31.53 -1.70 12.08
C ILE A 39 31.72 -1.53 10.57
N LYS A 40 31.74 -2.64 9.85
CA LYS A 40 31.72 -2.67 8.38
C LYS A 40 30.43 -1.99 7.94
N ASP A 41 30.57 -0.90 7.21
CA ASP A 41 29.49 -0.20 6.53
C ASP A 41 28.75 -1.18 5.61
N GLU A 42 27.62 -1.69 6.10
CA GLU A 42 26.54 -2.14 5.21
C GLU A 42 26.10 -0.93 4.39
N PRO A 43 25.85 -1.08 3.07
CA PRO A 43 25.42 0.03 2.25
C PRO A 43 24.15 0.61 2.87
N ALA A 44 24.24 1.87 3.32
CA ALA A 44 23.12 2.59 3.89
C ALA A 44 21.95 2.45 2.91
N LYS A 45 20.94 1.64 3.26
CA LYS A 45 19.63 1.73 2.62
C LYS A 45 19.30 3.21 2.70
N SER A 46 19.16 3.88 1.55
CA SER A 46 18.81 5.29 1.54
C SER A 46 17.52 5.40 2.34
N VAL A 47 17.62 5.92 3.56
CA VAL A 47 16.44 6.28 4.34
C VAL A 47 15.93 7.51 3.62
N ASN A 48 15.09 7.29 2.60
CA ASN A 48 14.22 8.35 2.14
C ASN A 48 13.48 8.79 3.41
N ALA A 49 13.78 10.00 3.87
CA ALA A 49 13.17 10.54 5.06
C ALA A 49 11.65 10.41 4.89
N VAL A 50 11.04 9.50 5.65
CA VAL A 50 9.60 9.28 5.56
C VAL A 50 8.96 10.52 6.15
N ASN A 51 8.14 11.19 5.35
CA ASN A 51 7.58 12.46 5.76
C ASN A 51 6.59 12.24 6.91
N ALA A 52 6.63 13.12 7.91
CA ALA A 52 5.72 13.10 9.04
C ALA A 52 4.55 14.07 8.86
N ASN A 53 4.64 15.01 7.90
CA ASN A 53 3.66 16.08 7.70
C ASN A 53 3.35 16.28 6.22
N TRP A 54 2.06 16.36 5.88
CA TRP A 54 1.61 16.64 4.52
C TRP A 54 0.54 17.71 4.49
N THR A 55 0.64 18.60 3.50
CA THR A 55 -0.42 19.54 3.14
C THR A 55 -0.71 19.36 1.65
N ILE A 56 -1.81 18.67 1.34
CA ILE A 56 -2.17 18.30 -0.04
C ILE A 56 -3.54 18.88 -0.36
N ASN A 57 -3.61 19.69 -1.42
CA ASN A 57 -4.85 20.35 -1.85
C ASN A 57 -5.10 20.25 -3.36
N TRP A 58 -4.26 19.52 -4.10
CA TRP A 58 -4.35 19.31 -5.57
C TRP A 58 -4.49 20.57 -6.45
N ASN A 59 -4.38 21.79 -5.90
CA ASN A 59 -4.61 23.05 -6.64
C ASN A 59 -3.58 23.30 -7.74
N ASN A 60 -2.43 22.61 -7.68
CA ASN A 60 -1.40 22.61 -8.72
C ASN A 60 -1.68 21.62 -9.86
N ARG A 61 -2.82 20.92 -9.85
CA ARG A 61 -3.18 19.92 -10.86
C ARG A 61 -4.26 20.45 -11.81
N VAL A 62 -4.21 20.00 -13.06
CA VAL A 62 -5.23 20.31 -14.08
C VAL A 62 -6.51 19.56 -13.75
N ASN A 63 -7.66 20.24 -13.72
CA ASN A 63 -8.96 19.61 -13.49
C ASN A 63 -9.32 18.58 -14.60
N GLY A 64 -9.90 17.45 -14.20
CA GLY A 64 -10.35 16.39 -15.10
C GLY A 64 -9.23 15.45 -15.58
N ALA A 65 -7.98 15.72 -15.23
CA ALA A 65 -6.85 14.89 -15.58
C ALA A 65 -6.81 13.60 -14.75
N THR A 66 -6.24 12.55 -15.31
CA THR A 66 -5.94 11.33 -14.55
C THR A 66 -4.92 11.64 -13.47
N TYR A 67 -5.21 11.25 -12.23
CA TYR A 67 -4.30 11.38 -11.10
C TYR A 67 -3.57 10.05 -10.87
N THR A 68 -2.37 9.96 -11.43
CA THR A 68 -1.61 8.70 -11.54
C THR A 68 -0.87 8.35 -10.24
N GLN A 69 -0.39 7.10 -10.14
CA GLN A 69 0.47 6.68 -9.01
C GLN A 69 1.71 7.56 -8.86
N SER A 70 2.33 7.98 -9.95
CA SER A 70 3.51 8.85 -9.91
C SER A 70 3.17 10.22 -9.30
N MET A 71 2.00 10.77 -9.65
CA MET A 71 1.51 12.01 -9.03
C MET A 71 1.21 11.81 -7.54
N ALA A 72 0.56 10.70 -7.18
CA ALA A 72 0.30 10.37 -5.79
C ALA A 72 1.58 10.15 -4.97
N ASN A 73 2.58 9.46 -5.52
CA ASN A 73 3.89 9.30 -4.88
C ASN A 73 4.60 10.64 -4.71
N THR A 74 4.41 11.59 -5.63
CA THR A 74 4.95 12.94 -5.49
C THR A 74 4.31 13.68 -4.31
N ASP A 75 2.99 13.52 -4.12
CA ASP A 75 2.25 14.26 -3.10
C ASP A 75 2.34 13.59 -1.72
N PHE A 76 2.27 12.25 -1.66
CA PHE A 76 2.27 11.44 -0.43
C PHE A 76 3.64 10.80 -0.11
N GLY A 77 4.67 11.05 -0.90
CA GLY A 77 6.00 10.43 -0.79
C GLY A 77 6.08 8.99 -1.32
N ASN A 78 5.18 8.11 -0.88
CA ASN A 78 5.09 6.74 -1.37
C ASN A 78 3.66 6.19 -1.24
N THR A 79 3.23 5.37 -2.20
CA THR A 79 1.95 4.65 -2.15
C THR A 79 2.13 3.20 -2.60
N THR A 80 1.61 2.24 -1.83
CA THR A 80 1.75 0.79 -2.10
C THR A 80 1.04 0.37 -3.39
N THR A 81 -0.20 0.80 -3.53
CA THR A 81 -1.12 0.40 -4.58
C THR A 81 -1.98 1.61 -4.93
N TRP A 82 -1.64 2.29 -6.02
CA TRP A 82 -2.53 3.30 -6.60
C TRP A 82 -3.32 2.69 -7.77
N TYR A 83 -3.92 1.53 -7.50
CA TYR A 83 -4.58 0.72 -8.50
C TYR A 83 -5.95 0.35 -8.00
N GLY A 84 -6.95 0.94 -8.62
CA GLY A 84 -8.34 0.53 -8.56
C GLY A 84 -8.85 0.62 -9.99
N SER A 85 -9.67 -0.32 -10.43
CA SER A 85 -10.30 -0.22 -11.76
C SER A 85 -11.18 1.04 -11.89
N GLY A 86 -11.53 1.67 -10.77
CA GLY A 86 -12.16 3.00 -10.71
C GLY A 86 -11.26 4.18 -11.10
N GLY A 87 -9.94 4.05 -10.92
CA GLY A 87 -8.99 5.14 -11.12
C GLY A 87 -9.19 6.33 -10.17
N ALA A 88 -8.24 7.25 -10.21
CA ALA A 88 -8.31 8.56 -9.57
C ALA A 88 -8.16 9.66 -10.61
N TYR A 89 -8.92 10.73 -10.45
CA TYR A 89 -8.89 11.90 -11.32
C TYR A 89 -8.87 13.15 -10.46
N THR A 90 -8.24 14.20 -10.95
CA THR A 90 -8.42 15.53 -10.39
C THR A 90 -9.79 16.06 -10.79
N THR A 91 -10.45 16.76 -9.88
CA THR A 91 -11.80 17.30 -10.11
C THR A 91 -11.92 18.68 -9.48
N ASN A 92 -12.91 19.47 -9.90
CA ASN A 92 -13.28 20.69 -9.18
C ASN A 92 -13.79 20.30 -7.78
N GLY A 93 -13.06 20.77 -6.78
CA GLY A 93 -13.39 20.69 -5.37
C GLY A 93 -14.46 21.70 -4.97
N ASN A 94 -14.58 21.93 -3.67
CA ASN A 94 -15.51 22.91 -3.12
C ASN A 94 -14.95 24.34 -3.25
N GLY A 95 -15.78 25.33 -3.52
CA GLY A 95 -15.36 26.74 -3.52
C GLY A 95 -14.29 27.11 -4.57
N GLY A 96 -14.21 26.37 -5.68
CA GLY A 96 -13.24 26.62 -6.76
C GLY A 96 -11.86 26.01 -6.54
N THR A 97 -11.69 25.16 -5.53
CA THR A 97 -10.46 24.36 -5.35
C THR A 97 -10.41 23.18 -6.33
N VAL A 98 -9.27 22.50 -6.38
CA VAL A 98 -9.14 21.19 -7.02
C VAL A 98 -9.13 20.12 -5.93
N GLY A 99 -9.73 18.97 -6.18
CA GLY A 99 -9.70 17.80 -5.31
C GLY A 99 -9.35 16.54 -6.07
N SER A 100 -9.19 15.45 -5.34
CA SER A 100 -9.07 14.10 -5.91
C SER A 100 -10.43 13.41 -5.90
N ARG A 101 -10.81 12.83 -7.04
CA ARG A 101 -12.02 12.03 -7.24
C ARG A 101 -11.63 10.59 -7.48
N VAL A 102 -12.17 9.70 -6.66
CA VAL A 102 -12.08 8.26 -6.83
C VAL A 102 -13.37 7.74 -7.42
N THR A 103 -13.30 6.87 -8.43
CA THR A 103 -14.47 6.18 -8.95
C THR A 103 -14.64 4.86 -8.21
N LEU A 104 -15.88 4.49 -7.92
CA LEU A 104 -16.26 3.14 -7.53
C LEU A 104 -16.94 2.50 -8.74
N GLN A 105 -16.34 1.47 -9.32
CA GLN A 105 -16.95 0.74 -10.43
C GLN A 105 -18.26 0.04 -10.01
N PRO A 106 -19.17 -0.27 -10.95
CA PRO A 106 -20.35 -1.08 -10.66
C PRO A 106 -19.99 -2.53 -10.31
N ASN A 107 -20.86 -3.21 -9.53
CA ASN A 107 -20.80 -4.64 -9.23
C ASN A 107 -19.49 -5.13 -8.57
N LEU A 108 -19.03 -4.42 -7.54
CA LEU A 108 -17.72 -4.69 -6.97
C LEU A 108 -17.71 -5.58 -5.75
N ASP A 109 -16.97 -6.68 -5.91
CA ASP A 109 -16.21 -7.35 -4.87
C ASP A 109 -14.86 -6.60 -4.69
N ASP A 110 -14.09 -6.90 -3.63
CA ASP A 110 -12.92 -6.14 -3.17
C ASP A 110 -11.90 -5.75 -4.28
N GLY A 111 -12.07 -4.61 -4.95
CA GLY A 111 -11.11 -4.19 -5.99
C GLY A 111 -11.48 -3.06 -6.95
N GLY A 112 -12.73 -2.57 -6.99
CA GLY A 112 -13.06 -1.47 -7.91
C GLY A 112 -13.25 -0.09 -7.30
N GLY A 113 -12.90 0.06 -6.02
CA GLY A 113 -12.51 1.36 -5.48
C GLY A 113 -10.99 1.55 -5.54
N LEU A 114 -10.48 2.60 -4.89
CA LEU A 114 -9.05 2.82 -4.69
C LEU A 114 -8.68 2.45 -3.25
N ILE A 115 -7.68 1.58 -3.09
CA ILE A 115 -7.09 1.24 -1.79
C ILE A 115 -5.58 1.46 -1.90
N ALA A 116 -5.08 2.45 -1.17
CA ALA A 116 -3.67 2.81 -1.14
C ALA A 116 -3.21 2.98 0.31
N ASN A 117 -1.97 2.58 0.60
CA ASN A 117 -1.30 2.87 1.85
C ASN A 117 -0.07 3.72 1.58
N SER A 118 0.16 4.73 2.43
CA SER A 118 1.37 5.54 2.44
C SER A 118 2.10 5.31 3.74
N VAL A 119 3.42 5.18 3.67
CA VAL A 119 4.24 5.04 4.88
C VAL A 119 4.46 6.43 5.46
N ILE A 120 4.17 6.58 6.75
CA ILE A 120 4.52 7.76 7.57
C ILE A 120 5.69 7.42 8.48
N ALA A 121 6.41 8.45 8.96
CA ALA A 121 7.37 8.26 10.04
C ALA A 121 6.68 7.59 11.25
N GLY A 122 7.43 6.86 12.06
CA GLY A 122 6.89 6.28 13.29
C GLY A 122 6.60 7.36 14.33
N GLY A 123 5.46 7.25 15.01
CA GLY A 123 5.06 8.19 16.06
C GLY A 123 3.90 7.63 16.89
N SER A 124 3.73 8.17 18.10
CA SER A 124 2.69 7.76 19.04
C SER A 124 1.41 8.57 18.92
N ALA A 125 1.42 9.69 18.19
CA ALA A 125 0.28 10.56 17.99
C ALA A 125 0.32 11.14 16.58
N TYR A 126 -0.83 11.12 15.92
CA TYR A 126 -1.06 11.71 14.61
C TYR A 126 -2.47 12.29 14.54
N GLU A 127 -2.61 13.33 13.76
CA GLU A 127 -3.89 13.91 13.38
C GLU A 127 -3.96 14.04 11.86
N MET A 128 -5.19 14.14 11.35
CA MET A 128 -5.43 14.36 9.93
C MET A 128 -6.77 15.03 9.73
N ASP A 129 -6.75 16.05 8.88
CA ASP A 129 -7.93 16.78 8.43
C ASP A 129 -8.10 16.61 6.93
N TYR A 130 -9.32 16.34 6.49
CA TYR A 130 -9.66 16.25 5.08
C TYR A 130 -11.12 16.56 4.82
N ASP A 131 -11.40 17.11 3.63
CA ASP A 131 -12.75 17.28 3.12
C ASP A 131 -13.16 16.06 2.27
N VAL A 132 -14.40 15.60 2.45
CA VAL A 132 -14.98 14.55 1.62
C VAL A 132 -16.36 14.97 1.10
N LYS A 133 -16.58 14.73 -0.19
CA LYS A 133 -17.87 14.99 -0.86
C LYS A 133 -18.25 13.80 -1.74
N PHE A 134 -19.45 13.27 -1.52
CA PHE A 134 -20.05 12.30 -2.43
C PHE A 134 -20.64 13.02 -3.65
N HIS A 135 -20.63 12.35 -4.81
CA HIS A 135 -21.30 12.88 -5.99
C HIS A 135 -22.79 13.15 -5.70
N SER A 136 -23.39 14.18 -6.31
CA SER A 136 -24.80 14.54 -6.06
C SER A 136 -25.78 13.41 -6.40
N GLN A 137 -25.38 12.53 -7.31
CA GLN A 137 -26.11 11.35 -7.73
C GLN A 137 -25.42 10.05 -7.25
N PHE A 138 -24.66 10.11 -6.16
CA PHE A 138 -23.96 8.95 -5.63
C PHE A 138 -24.97 7.86 -5.23
N ASN A 139 -24.77 6.65 -5.74
CA ASN A 139 -25.54 5.49 -5.31
C ASN A 139 -24.97 5.00 -3.98
N TRP A 140 -25.73 5.19 -2.90
CA TRP A 140 -25.28 4.86 -1.54
C TRP A 140 -25.02 3.37 -1.30
N GLY A 141 -25.64 2.48 -2.08
CA GLY A 141 -25.56 1.03 -1.87
C GLY A 141 -25.88 0.66 -0.41
N ARG A 142 -25.18 -0.34 0.13
CA ARG A 142 -25.24 -0.72 1.56
C ARG A 142 -24.24 0.06 2.41
N GLY A 143 -23.08 0.39 1.87
CA GLY A 143 -22.00 1.05 2.61
C GLY A 143 -20.65 0.86 1.94
N GLY A 144 -19.61 1.44 2.54
CA GLY A 144 -18.23 1.32 2.08
C GLY A 144 -17.25 2.13 2.93
N LYS A 145 -15.95 1.96 2.65
CA LYS A 145 -14.86 2.67 3.33
C LYS A 145 -14.56 3.97 2.58
N VAL A 146 -14.30 5.05 3.31
CA VAL A 146 -14.16 6.38 2.73
C VAL A 146 -13.11 7.21 3.46
N GLY A 147 -12.44 8.07 2.68
CA GLY A 147 -11.47 9.02 3.21
C GLY A 147 -10.16 8.34 3.61
N PHE A 148 -9.48 8.97 4.54
CA PHE A 148 -8.19 8.55 5.04
C PHE A 148 -8.31 8.00 6.46
N GLY A 149 -7.30 7.26 6.89
CA GLY A 149 -7.25 6.64 8.20
C GLY A 149 -5.83 6.21 8.56
N PHE A 150 -5.67 5.64 9.75
CA PHE A 150 -4.38 5.21 10.27
C PHE A 150 -4.30 3.70 10.38
N GLY A 151 -3.13 3.15 10.02
CA GLY A 151 -2.72 1.81 10.38
C GLY A 151 -1.72 1.87 11.54
N ILE A 152 -1.84 0.93 12.48
CA ILE A 152 -0.93 0.75 13.60
C ILE A 152 -0.37 -0.67 13.53
N GLY A 153 0.94 -0.83 13.70
CA GLY A 153 1.61 -2.13 13.73
C GLY A 153 1.40 -2.92 12.43
N GLU A 154 0.82 -4.11 12.53
CA GLU A 154 0.56 -5.00 11.38
C GLU A 154 -0.62 -4.56 10.48
N HIS A 155 -1.31 -3.47 10.82
CA HIS A 155 -2.41 -2.91 10.01
C HIS A 155 -3.56 -3.91 9.77
N ASN A 156 -4.01 -4.62 10.81
CA ASN A 156 -5.08 -5.61 10.68
C ASN A 156 -6.35 -4.99 10.04
N THR A 157 -6.87 -5.66 8.99
CA THR A 157 -8.06 -5.26 8.23
C THR A 157 -8.90 -6.46 7.78
N GLY A 158 -10.11 -6.21 7.29
CA GLY A 158 -10.96 -7.27 6.76
C GLY A 158 -11.45 -8.21 7.86
N GLY A 159 -11.31 -9.51 7.62
CA GLY A 159 -11.66 -10.58 8.56
C GLY A 159 -10.53 -10.95 9.54
N ASP A 160 -9.43 -10.20 9.54
CA ASP A 160 -8.30 -10.40 10.45
C ASP A 160 -8.43 -9.43 11.65
N PRO A 161 -8.88 -9.91 12.82
CA PRO A 161 -9.00 -9.08 14.01
C PRO A 161 -7.63 -8.88 14.67
N GLY A 162 -7.34 -7.66 15.13
CA GLY A 162 -6.13 -7.34 15.92
C GLY A 162 -6.16 -7.89 17.35
N THR A 163 -6.62 -9.12 17.55
CA THR A 163 -6.74 -9.78 18.86
C THR A 163 -5.41 -10.19 19.48
N ASP A 164 -4.38 -10.37 18.64
CA ASP A 164 -3.02 -10.68 19.06
C ASP A 164 -2.26 -9.47 19.63
N GLY A 165 -2.79 -8.26 19.44
CA GLY A 165 -2.18 -7.02 19.91
C GLY A 165 -1.05 -6.50 18.99
N ASN A 166 -0.83 -7.11 17.82
CA ASN A 166 0.24 -6.70 16.91
C ASN A 166 -0.13 -5.49 16.04
N GLY A 167 -1.40 -5.09 16.00
CA GLY A 167 -1.80 -3.98 15.17
C GLY A 167 -3.29 -3.66 15.15
N GLY A 168 -3.62 -2.75 14.26
CA GLY A 168 -4.98 -2.31 14.05
C GLY A 168 -5.14 -1.22 13.00
N THR A 169 -6.39 -0.84 12.75
CA THR A 169 -6.71 0.29 11.87
C THR A 169 -7.82 1.16 12.43
N LEU A 170 -7.71 2.47 12.18
CA LEU A 170 -8.76 3.46 12.40
C LEU A 170 -9.19 4.03 11.06
N ARG A 171 -10.43 3.74 10.65
CA ARG A 171 -10.98 4.15 9.34
C ARG A 171 -12.42 4.63 9.47
N LEU A 172 -12.87 5.40 8.50
CA LEU A 172 -14.26 5.84 8.37
C LEU A 172 -15.01 5.01 7.32
N MET A 173 -16.29 4.77 7.57
CA MET A 173 -17.21 4.16 6.62
C MET A 173 -18.47 5.00 6.48
N TRP A 174 -19.11 4.94 5.30
CA TRP A 174 -20.53 5.27 5.20
C TRP A 174 -21.35 3.98 5.29
N TYR A 175 -22.54 4.11 5.85
CA TYR A 175 -23.48 3.01 5.95
C TYR A 175 -24.89 3.47 5.61
N ASN A 176 -25.63 2.59 4.93
CA ASN A 176 -27.01 2.82 4.54
C ASN A 176 -27.90 1.68 5.06
N THR A 177 -28.80 2.03 5.96
CA THR A 177 -29.78 1.10 6.54
C THR A 177 -30.98 0.86 5.62
N GLY A 178 -31.07 1.56 4.50
CA GLY A 178 -32.26 1.65 3.64
C GLY A 178 -33.18 2.81 4.01
N GLN A 179 -33.09 3.32 5.24
CA GLN A 179 -33.86 4.46 5.73
C GLN A 179 -32.98 5.68 6.02
N ARG A 180 -31.71 5.43 6.39
CA ARG A 180 -30.75 6.47 6.77
C ARG A 180 -29.36 6.12 6.26
N VAL A 181 -28.71 7.15 5.74
CA VAL A 181 -27.28 7.16 5.41
C VAL A 181 -26.53 7.96 6.47
N PHE A 182 -25.43 7.42 6.98
CA PHE A 182 -24.59 8.09 7.98
C PHE A 182 -23.15 7.59 7.94
N PHE A 183 -22.25 8.34 8.56
CA PHE A 183 -20.87 7.90 8.80
C PHE A 183 -20.77 7.10 10.09
N SER A 184 -19.93 6.06 10.07
CA SER A 184 -19.56 5.27 11.25
C SER A 184 -18.05 5.03 11.24
N THR A 185 -17.45 4.99 12.41
CA THR A 185 -16.06 4.53 12.54
C THR A 185 -15.99 3.01 12.41
N LEU A 186 -14.89 2.52 11.85
CA LEU A 186 -14.55 1.10 11.82
C LEU A 186 -13.18 0.89 12.49
N PRO A 187 -13.11 0.92 13.84
CA PRO A 187 -11.89 0.61 14.56
C PRO A 187 -11.67 -0.91 14.59
N LEU A 188 -10.48 -1.34 14.18
CA LEU A 188 -9.96 -2.69 14.40
C LEU A 188 -8.79 -2.56 15.35
N LEU A 189 -9.07 -2.69 16.64
CA LEU A 189 -8.07 -2.59 17.70
C LEU A 189 -8.29 -3.76 18.65
N GLN A 190 -7.23 -4.15 19.36
CA GLN A 190 -7.34 -5.10 20.45
C GLN A 190 -8.43 -4.64 21.43
N ARG A 191 -9.42 -5.51 21.65
CA ARG A 191 -10.46 -5.31 22.65
C ARG A 191 -10.35 -6.40 23.71
N PRO A 192 -10.51 -6.08 25.00
CA PRO A 192 -10.50 -7.07 26.07
C PRO A 192 -11.56 -8.19 25.91
N THR A 193 -12.57 -8.01 25.05
CA THR A 193 -13.74 -8.89 24.97
C THR A 193 -13.87 -9.68 23.66
N GLY A 194 -12.88 -9.64 22.75
CA GLY A 194 -12.85 -10.49 21.54
C GLY A 194 -13.97 -10.26 20.50
N ASN A 195 -14.99 -9.45 20.80
CA ASN A 195 -16.12 -9.23 19.92
C ASN A 195 -15.84 -8.10 18.93
N PHE A 196 -15.77 -8.50 17.67
CA PHE A 196 -16.02 -7.62 16.53
C PHE A 196 -17.45 -7.08 16.63
N TRP A 197 -17.65 -5.80 16.32
CA TRP A 197 -19.01 -5.31 16.09
C TRP A 197 -19.56 -5.97 14.82
N ARG A 198 -20.29 -7.08 15.00
CA ARG A 198 -21.19 -7.66 14.02
C ARG A 198 -22.63 -7.44 14.51
N HIS A 199 -23.06 -6.18 14.58
CA HIS A 199 -24.48 -5.87 14.68
C HIS A 199 -24.82 -4.66 13.82
N LEU A 200 -25.89 -4.86 13.04
CA LEU A 200 -26.66 -3.95 12.15
C LEU A 200 -26.28 -3.96 10.67
#